data_AF-A0AA51MWB1-F1
#
_entry.id   AF-A0AA51MWB1-F1
#
_cell.length_a   1.000
_cell.length_b   1.000
_cell.length_c   1.000
_cell.angle_alpha   90.00
_cell.angle_beta   90.00
_cell.angle_gamma   90.00
#
_symmetry.space_group_name_H-M   'P 1'
#
loop_
_entity.id
_entity.type
_entity.pdbx_description
1 polymer ?
#
loop_
_entity_poly.entity_id
_entity_poly.type
_entity_poly.pdbx_seq_one_letter_code
_entity_poly.pdbx_strand_id
1 'polypeptide(L)'
;MEKKKPTYIFLMVLLILFLDLSLEHVINYKKHLFQIKSQFSSLLYNYNDFNEELPIIHNDDYDLKVDFIEKRKAIADIEYLLSILKYGYAGYEFFGGDNVFNTAKENMIWSIREVLGDNISRQNLLDIIISELNFIQDSHFAVDDYTLCTYTKYFSTDKIIFLRDNRGLYTSIGNRKYYLNKINGEMP
;
A
#
# COMPACT_ATOMS: atom_id res chain seq x y z
N MET A 1 -40.66 -38.08 42.69
CA MET A 1 -40.59 -37.37 41.40
C MET A 1 -39.88 -36.04 41.59
N GLU A 2 -38.56 -36.02 41.40
CA GLU A 2 -37.77 -34.79 41.51
C GLU A 2 -38.09 -33.85 40.35
N LYS A 3 -38.64 -32.68 40.68
CA LYS A 3 -38.85 -31.58 39.74
C LYS A 3 -37.48 -30.95 39.43
N LYS A 4 -36.74 -31.50 38.46
CA LYS A 4 -35.61 -30.81 37.79
C LYS A 4 -36.16 -29.60 37.03
N LYS A 5 -36.33 -28.51 37.75
CA LYS A 5 -36.70 -27.16 37.31
C LYS A 5 -35.51 -26.25 37.65
N PRO A 6 -35.50 -24.96 37.33
CA PRO A 6 -35.41 -24.22 36.07
C PRO A 6 -33.98 -23.95 35.56
N THR A 7 -32.94 -24.41 36.26
CA THR A 7 -31.52 -24.16 35.94
C THR A 7 -31.05 -24.78 34.62
N TYR A 8 -31.56 -25.97 34.28
CA TYR A 8 -31.21 -26.64 33.02
C TYR A 8 -31.76 -25.91 31.78
N ILE A 9 -32.97 -25.34 31.92
CA ILE A 9 -33.60 -24.51 30.88
C ILE A 9 -32.82 -23.21 30.72
N PHE A 10 -32.42 -22.58 31.84
CA PHE A 10 -31.58 -21.38 31.82
C PHE A 10 -30.21 -21.64 31.15
N LEU A 11 -29.57 -22.77 31.46
CA LEU A 11 -28.29 -23.15 30.85
C LEU A 11 -28.43 -23.39 29.34
N MET A 12 -29.52 -24.05 28.90
CA MET A 12 -29.82 -24.23 27.48
C MET A 12 -30.05 -22.91 26.75
N VAL A 13 -30.82 -21.99 27.34
CA VAL A 13 -31.07 -20.66 26.75
C VAL A 13 -29.79 -19.84 26.68
N LEU A 14 -28.95 -19.88 27.72
CA LEU A 14 -27.65 -19.23 27.73
C LEU A 14 -26.72 -19.80 26.64
N LEU A 15 -26.72 -21.12 26.45
CA LEU A 15 -25.92 -21.80 25.43
C LEU A 15 -26.37 -21.41 24.01
N ILE A 16 -27.69 -21.35 23.78
CA ILE A 16 -28.28 -20.93 22.50
C ILE A 16 -27.92 -19.47 22.21
N LEU A 17 -28.07 -18.56 23.18
CA LEU A 17 -27.68 -17.16 23.02
C LEU A 17 -26.18 -17.00 22.74
N PHE A 18 -25.32 -17.75 23.42
CA PHE A 18 -23.87 -17.76 23.14
C PHE A 18 -23.56 -18.28 21.74
N LEU A 19 -24.22 -19.35 21.30
CA LEU A 19 -24.07 -19.90 19.95
C LEU A 19 -24.55 -18.90 18.89
N ASP A 20 -25.69 -18.26 19.09
CA ASP A 20 -26.25 -17.25 18.18
C ASP A 20 -25.34 -16.03 18.07
N LEU A 21 -24.84 -15.49 19.20
CA LEU A 21 -23.86 -14.40 19.19
C LEU A 21 -22.56 -14.80 18.50
N SER A 22 -22.09 -16.04 18.72
CA SER A 22 -20.87 -16.54 18.05
C SER A 22 -21.08 -16.68 16.54
N LEU A 23 -22.27 -17.11 16.11
CA LEU A 23 -22.62 -17.28 14.71
C LEU A 23 -22.75 -15.93 14.02
N GLU A 24 -23.41 -14.97 14.66
CA GLU A 24 -23.51 -13.58 14.17
C GLU A 24 -22.13 -12.94 14.01
N HIS A 25 -21.23 -13.15 14.99
CA HIS A 25 -19.84 -12.69 14.90
C HIS A 25 -19.10 -13.32 13.71
N VAL A 26 -19.22 -14.63 13.50
CA VAL A 26 -18.60 -15.34 12.37
C VAL A 26 -19.17 -14.86 11.03
N ILE A 27 -20.48 -14.64 10.93
CA ILE A 27 -21.14 -14.12 9.72
C ILE A 27 -20.64 -12.71 9.41
N ASN A 28 -20.61 -11.83 10.41
CA ASN A 28 -20.11 -10.46 10.24
C ASN A 28 -18.63 -10.44 9.85
N TYR A 29 -17.79 -11.26 10.48
CA TYR A 29 -16.38 -11.40 10.10
C TYR A 29 -16.22 -11.87 8.65
N LYS A 30 -16.96 -12.90 8.22
CA LYS A 30 -16.92 -13.38 6.82
C LYS A 30 -17.39 -12.32 5.83
N LYS A 31 -18.45 -11.57 6.17
CA LYS A 31 -18.96 -10.46 5.35
C LYS A 31 -17.91 -9.35 5.20
N HIS A 32 -17.28 -8.96 6.30
CA HIS A 32 -16.19 -7.98 6.29
C HIS A 32 -14.99 -8.46 5.48
N LEU A 33 -14.56 -9.72 5.65
CA LEU A 33 -13.47 -10.30 4.87
C LEU A 33 -13.79 -10.35 3.37
N PHE A 34 -15.04 -10.66 3.01
CA PHE A 34 -15.50 -10.62 1.61
C PHE A 34 -15.45 -9.19 1.04
N GLN A 35 -15.87 -8.20 1.81
CA GLN A 35 -15.79 -6.79 1.41
C GLN A 35 -14.33 -6.35 1.19
N ILE A 36 -13.42 -6.67 2.12
CA ILE A 36 -11.98 -6.38 1.97
C ILE A 36 -11.42 -7.05 0.72
N LYS A 37 -11.71 -8.35 0.51
CA LYS A 37 -11.25 -9.06 -0.68
C LYS A 37 -11.77 -8.43 -1.96
N SER A 38 -13.05 -8.04 -2.00
CA SER A 38 -13.65 -7.38 -3.15
C SER A 38 -13.00 -6.02 -3.44
N GLN A 39 -12.75 -5.22 -2.39
CA GLN A 39 -12.05 -3.93 -2.53
C GLN A 39 -10.61 -4.13 -3.00
N PHE A 40 -9.90 -5.11 -2.46
CA PHE A 40 -8.55 -5.42 -2.89
C PHE A 40 -8.51 -5.91 -4.34
N SER A 41 -9.44 -6.78 -4.74
CA SER A 41 -9.56 -7.24 -6.12
C SER A 41 -9.81 -6.09 -7.11
N SER A 42 -10.54 -5.04 -6.73
CA SER A 42 -10.69 -3.85 -7.58
C SER A 42 -9.42 -3.00 -7.71
N LEU A 43 -8.40 -3.24 -6.88
CA LEU A 43 -7.09 -2.61 -6.97
C LEU A 43 -6.06 -3.47 -7.69
N LEU A 44 -6.45 -4.66 -8.17
CA LEU A 44 -5.57 -5.49 -8.99
C LEU A 44 -5.68 -5.04 -10.45
N TYR A 45 -4.54 -4.81 -11.10
CA TYR A 45 -4.53 -4.52 -12.53
C TYR A 45 -5.14 -5.70 -13.29
N ASN A 46 -6.13 -5.40 -14.14
CA ASN A 46 -6.77 -6.41 -14.96
C ASN A 46 -5.97 -6.60 -16.25
N TYR A 47 -5.02 -7.52 -16.23
CA TYR A 47 -4.30 -7.94 -17.43
C TYR A 47 -5.26 -8.67 -18.37
N ASN A 48 -5.76 -7.98 -19.39
CA ASN A 48 -6.53 -8.61 -20.47
C ASN A 48 -5.59 -9.41 -21.40
N ASP A 49 -4.39 -8.86 -21.68
CA ASP A 49 -3.28 -9.49 -22.37
C ASP A 49 -1.96 -8.70 -22.15
N PHE A 50 -0.84 -9.21 -22.66
CA PHE A 50 0.49 -8.60 -22.59
C PHE A 50 0.98 -8.08 -23.96
N ASN A 51 0.06 -7.83 -24.92
CA ASN A 51 0.46 -7.47 -26.29
C ASN A 51 1.14 -6.10 -26.39
N GLU A 52 0.87 -5.22 -25.42
CA GLU A 52 1.45 -3.88 -25.29
C GLU A 52 2.69 -3.85 -24.38
N GLU A 53 3.12 -4.98 -23.82
CA GLU A 53 4.34 -5.07 -23.02
C GLU A 53 5.57 -4.92 -23.91
N LEU A 54 6.45 -3.97 -23.57
CA LEU A 54 7.71 -3.81 -24.28
C LEU A 54 8.70 -4.94 -23.92
N PRO A 55 9.55 -5.37 -24.86
CA PRO A 55 10.51 -6.44 -24.58
C PRO A 55 11.47 -6.04 -23.45
N ILE A 56 11.86 -7.02 -22.64
CA ILE A 56 12.92 -6.84 -21.63
C ILE A 56 14.24 -6.60 -22.38
N ILE A 57 14.82 -5.42 -22.17
CA ILE A 57 16.13 -5.05 -22.73
C ILE A 57 17.16 -5.34 -21.64
N HIS A 58 18.01 -6.34 -21.87
CA HIS A 58 19.19 -6.56 -21.04
C HIS A 58 20.29 -5.59 -21.47
N ASN A 59 20.75 -4.75 -20.55
CA ASN A 59 21.93 -3.92 -20.76
C ASN A 59 23.09 -4.52 -19.97
N ASP A 60 24.01 -5.18 -20.68
CA ASP A 60 25.17 -5.84 -20.08
C ASP A 60 26.33 -4.86 -19.79
N ASP A 61 26.20 -3.59 -20.19
CA ASP A 61 27.23 -2.56 -20.04
C ASP A 61 26.87 -1.57 -18.92
N TYR A 62 27.19 -1.96 -17.68
CA TYR A 62 26.92 -1.19 -16.47
C TYR A 62 27.90 -0.02 -16.26
N ASP A 63 28.99 0.07 -17.04
CA ASP A 63 30.06 1.06 -16.84
C ASP A 63 29.95 2.30 -17.73
N LEU A 64 28.94 2.36 -18.62
CA LEU A 64 28.69 3.50 -19.49
C LEU A 64 28.18 4.73 -18.70
N LYS A 65 29.09 5.65 -18.37
CA LYS A 65 28.74 6.99 -17.89
C LYS A 65 28.36 7.89 -19.06
N VAL A 66 27.07 8.19 -19.17
CA VAL A 66 26.53 9.15 -20.13
C VAL A 66 26.10 10.40 -19.38
N ASP A 67 26.79 11.52 -19.61
CA ASP A 67 26.46 12.80 -18.96
C ASP A 67 25.29 13.51 -19.64
N PHE A 68 25.17 13.34 -20.96
CA PHE A 68 24.15 13.98 -21.80
C PHE A 68 23.47 12.98 -22.73
N ILE A 69 22.16 13.10 -22.84
CA ILE A 69 21.29 12.19 -23.57
C ILE A 69 20.53 13.00 -24.63
N GLU A 70 20.50 12.54 -25.87
CA GLU A 70 19.66 13.11 -26.92
C GLU A 70 18.20 13.05 -26.47
N LYS A 71 17.45 14.15 -26.55
CA LYS A 71 16.05 14.21 -26.06
C LYS A 71 15.16 13.10 -26.61
N ARG A 72 15.34 12.73 -27.87
CA ARG A 72 14.59 11.63 -28.50
C ARG A 72 14.82 10.29 -27.79
N LYS A 73 16.06 10.02 -27.34
CA LYS A 73 16.39 8.83 -26.56
C LYS A 73 15.80 8.92 -25.16
N ALA A 74 15.93 10.08 -24.50
CA ALA A 74 15.33 10.30 -23.18
C ALA A 74 13.81 10.09 -23.20
N ILE A 75 13.10 10.55 -24.23
CA ILE A 75 11.66 10.30 -24.39
C ILE A 75 11.37 8.80 -24.57
N ALA A 76 12.20 8.09 -25.34
CA ALA A 76 12.04 6.63 -25.48
C ALA A 76 12.27 5.90 -24.15
N ASP A 77 13.22 6.36 -23.33
CA ASP A 77 13.47 5.81 -21.99
C ASP A 77 12.27 6.04 -21.06
N ILE A 78 11.60 7.21 -21.15
CA ILE A 78 10.35 7.47 -20.41
C ILE A 78 9.24 6.52 -20.84
N GLU A 79 9.00 6.35 -22.14
CA GLU A 79 7.99 5.41 -22.64
C GLU A 79 8.29 3.97 -22.17
N TYR A 80 9.57 3.58 -22.17
CA TYR A 80 9.99 2.28 -21.69
C TYR A 80 9.78 2.10 -20.18
N LEU A 81 10.18 3.09 -19.38
CA LEU A 81 9.96 3.10 -17.93
C LEU A 81 8.47 2.92 -17.61
N LEU A 82 7.59 3.70 -18.24
CA LEU A 82 6.16 3.63 -17.96
C LEU A 82 5.53 2.31 -18.40
N SER A 83 6.04 1.69 -19.48
CA SER A 83 5.64 0.33 -19.86
C SER A 83 6.02 -0.70 -18.78
N ILE A 84 7.26 -0.67 -18.28
CA ILE A 84 7.69 -1.56 -17.19
C ILE A 84 6.83 -1.36 -15.94
N LEU A 85 6.48 -0.12 -15.62
CA LEU A 85 5.62 0.15 -14.47
C LEU A 85 4.21 -0.39 -14.67
N LYS A 86 3.61 -0.22 -15.86
CA LYS A 86 2.27 -0.74 -16.17
C LYS A 86 2.19 -2.26 -16.08
N TYR A 87 3.22 -2.98 -16.56
CA TYR A 87 3.18 -4.45 -16.65
C TYR A 87 3.94 -5.19 -15.54
N GLY A 88 4.83 -4.51 -14.81
CA GLY A 88 5.73 -5.12 -13.84
C GLY A 88 5.59 -4.60 -12.42
N TYR A 89 4.98 -3.43 -12.20
CA TYR A 89 4.89 -2.85 -10.86
C TYR A 89 3.56 -3.19 -10.18
N ALA A 90 3.63 -4.01 -9.12
CA ALA A 90 2.45 -4.44 -8.36
C ALA A 90 1.65 -3.27 -7.74
N GLY A 91 2.30 -2.13 -7.51
CA GLY A 91 1.65 -0.93 -6.97
C GLY A 91 0.91 -0.07 -8.01
N TYR A 92 0.93 -0.42 -9.30
CA TYR A 92 0.43 0.45 -10.38
C TYR A 92 -1.02 0.95 -10.17
N GLU A 93 -1.99 0.05 -10.04
CA GLU A 93 -3.39 0.42 -9.76
C GLU A 93 -3.56 1.07 -8.39
N PHE A 94 -2.84 0.58 -7.38
CA PHE A 94 -2.90 1.12 -6.03
C PHE A 94 -2.53 2.62 -5.99
N PHE A 95 -1.55 3.03 -6.80
CA PHE A 95 -1.11 4.42 -6.93
C PHE A 95 -1.86 5.22 -8.02
N GLY A 96 -3.00 4.72 -8.51
CA GLY A 96 -3.94 5.45 -9.36
C GLY A 96 -3.96 5.05 -10.84
N GLY A 97 -3.23 3.99 -11.21
CA GLY A 97 -3.31 3.34 -12.51
C GLY A 97 -3.09 4.27 -13.70
N ASP A 98 -3.69 3.93 -14.83
CA ASP A 98 -3.50 4.63 -16.11
C ASP A 98 -3.72 6.15 -16.01
N ASN A 99 -4.68 6.60 -15.20
CA ASN A 99 -4.98 8.03 -15.07
C ASN A 99 -3.78 8.83 -14.51
N VAL A 100 -3.16 8.32 -13.44
CA VAL A 100 -2.05 9.02 -12.77
C VAL A 100 -0.76 8.82 -13.56
N PHE A 101 -0.46 7.59 -13.99
CA PHE A 101 0.80 7.28 -14.67
C PHE A 101 0.88 7.89 -16.08
N ASN A 102 -0.21 7.95 -16.84
CA ASN A 102 -0.20 8.62 -18.14
C ASN A 102 -0.04 10.14 -18.01
N THR A 103 -0.66 10.75 -17.00
CA THR A 103 -0.47 12.18 -16.71
C THR A 103 1.00 12.47 -16.39
N ALA A 104 1.62 11.67 -15.51
CA ALA A 104 3.04 11.78 -15.19
C ALA A 104 3.92 11.62 -16.45
N LYS A 105 3.59 10.65 -17.31
CA LYS A 105 4.29 10.44 -18.59
C LYS A 105 4.27 11.68 -19.48
N GLU A 106 3.10 12.25 -19.68
CA GLU A 106 2.91 13.44 -20.52
C GLU A 106 3.71 14.64 -19.97
N ASN A 107 3.67 14.83 -18.65
CA ASN A 107 4.44 15.88 -17.98
C ASN A 107 5.96 15.68 -18.12
N MET A 108 6.47 14.44 -17.98
CA MET A 108 7.89 14.13 -18.18
C MET A 108 8.32 14.43 -19.62
N ILE A 109 7.54 13.96 -20.61
CA ILE A 109 7.84 14.19 -22.03
C ILE A 109 7.82 15.68 -22.36
N TRP A 110 6.85 16.42 -21.83
CA TRP A 110 6.78 17.88 -21.99
C TRP A 110 8.01 18.56 -21.36
N SER A 111 8.36 18.20 -20.13
CA SER A 111 9.52 18.75 -19.42
C SER A 111 10.83 18.51 -20.16
N ILE A 112 11.01 17.31 -20.73
CA ILE A 112 12.19 16.98 -21.55
C ILE A 112 12.25 17.86 -22.81
N ARG A 113 11.10 18.11 -23.46
CA ARG A 113 11.04 18.93 -24.68
C ARG A 113 11.41 20.39 -24.41
N GLU A 114 11.01 20.93 -23.26
CA GLU A 114 11.24 22.33 -22.88
C GLU A 114 12.68 22.67 -22.47
N VAL A 115 13.51 21.67 -22.14
CA VAL A 115 14.95 21.91 -21.87
C VAL A 115 15.62 22.59 -23.07
N LEU A 116 16.50 23.57 -22.89
CA LEU A 116 17.15 24.22 -24.04
C LEU A 116 18.14 23.28 -24.75
N GLY A 117 18.11 23.29 -26.09
CA GLY A 117 18.98 22.46 -26.94
C GLY A 117 18.41 21.07 -27.26
N ASP A 118 19.22 20.22 -27.89
CA ASP A 118 18.82 18.87 -28.33
C ASP A 118 19.14 17.76 -27.34
N ASN A 119 19.90 18.09 -26.28
CA ASN A 119 20.35 17.14 -25.27
C ASN A 119 19.87 17.56 -23.88
N ILE A 120 19.62 16.57 -23.03
CA ILE A 120 19.32 16.73 -21.61
C ILE A 120 20.43 16.07 -20.80
N SER A 121 20.82 16.67 -19.66
CA SER A 121 21.78 16.01 -18.77
C SER A 121 21.11 14.82 -18.06
N ARG A 122 21.90 13.80 -17.70
CA ARG A 122 21.42 12.67 -16.89
C ARG A 122 20.74 13.12 -15.60
N GLN A 123 21.31 14.12 -14.91
CA GLN A 123 20.73 14.64 -13.67
C GLN A 123 19.37 15.31 -13.91
N ASN A 124 19.23 16.15 -14.94
CA ASN A 124 17.96 16.80 -15.21
C ASN A 124 16.87 15.78 -15.59
N LEU A 125 17.22 14.72 -16.32
CA LEU A 125 16.28 13.64 -16.63
C LEU A 125 15.84 12.90 -15.35
N LEU A 126 16.80 12.57 -14.47
CA LEU A 126 16.51 11.95 -13.18
C LEU A 126 15.58 12.82 -12.33
N ASP A 127 15.87 14.13 -12.23
CA ASP A 127 15.06 15.07 -11.45
C ASP A 127 13.60 15.14 -11.98
N ILE A 128 13.41 15.13 -13.31
CA ILE A 128 12.09 15.07 -13.94
C ILE A 128 11.37 13.77 -13.55
N ILE A 129 12.04 12.62 -13.65
CA ILE A 129 11.45 11.31 -13.31
C ILE A 129 11.02 11.28 -11.84
N ILE A 130 11.92 11.67 -10.93
CA ILE A 130 11.67 11.67 -9.48
C ILE A 130 10.52 12.62 -9.12
N SER A 131 10.48 13.81 -9.73
CA SER A 131 9.42 14.79 -9.53
C SER A 131 8.05 14.21 -9.90
N GLU A 132 7.93 13.66 -11.11
CA GLU A 132 6.64 13.21 -11.62
C GLU A 132 6.18 11.87 -11.03
N LEU A 133 7.09 11.05 -10.49
CA LEU A 133 6.75 9.78 -9.81
C LEU A 133 6.57 9.91 -8.30
N ASN A 134 6.67 11.11 -7.70
CA ASN A 134 6.64 11.29 -6.25
C ASN A 134 5.34 10.81 -5.55
N PHE A 135 4.27 10.59 -6.31
CA PHE A 135 3.03 10.02 -5.83
C PHE A 135 3.19 8.55 -5.41
N ILE A 136 4.25 7.88 -5.87
CA ILE A 136 4.63 6.52 -5.46
C ILE A 136 5.29 6.57 -4.07
N GLN A 137 4.50 6.31 -3.04
CA GLN A 137 4.98 6.23 -1.65
C GLN A 137 5.35 4.79 -1.26
N ASP A 138 6.29 4.18 -2.00
CA ASP A 138 6.80 2.82 -1.74
C ASP A 138 8.30 2.86 -1.41
N SER A 139 8.69 2.32 -0.25
CA SER A 139 10.08 2.30 0.22
C SER A 139 10.98 1.35 -0.55
N HIS A 140 10.41 0.41 -1.30
CA HIS A 140 11.16 -0.50 -2.18
C HIS A 140 11.34 0.07 -3.59
N PHE A 141 10.56 1.10 -3.94
CA PHE A 141 10.64 1.74 -5.24
C PHE A 141 11.79 2.76 -5.25
N ALA A 142 12.79 2.50 -6.09
CA ALA A 142 13.94 3.37 -6.27
C ALA A 142 14.22 3.61 -7.75
N VAL A 143 14.64 4.83 -8.07
CA VAL A 143 15.21 5.19 -9.37
C VAL A 143 16.60 5.75 -9.10
N ASP A 144 17.62 5.09 -9.64
CA ASP A 144 19.02 5.33 -9.22
C ASP A 144 19.14 5.15 -7.68
N ASP A 145 19.80 6.06 -6.97
CA ASP A 145 19.92 6.02 -5.51
C ASP A 145 18.74 6.70 -4.76
N TYR A 146 17.67 7.07 -5.45
CA TYR A 146 16.55 7.84 -4.87
C TYR A 146 15.35 6.96 -4.56
N THR A 147 14.99 6.85 -3.28
CA THR A 147 13.73 6.25 -2.83
C THR A 147 12.63 7.31 -2.71
N LEU A 148 11.44 7.05 -3.25
CA LEU A 148 10.33 8.02 -3.32
C LEU A 148 9.45 8.07 -2.05
N CYS A 149 9.68 7.17 -1.10
CA CYS A 149 8.88 7.07 0.12
C CYS A 149 9.29 8.08 1.19
N THR A 150 8.29 8.70 1.82
CA THR A 150 8.52 9.45 3.06
C THR A 150 8.92 8.50 4.17
N TYR A 151 10.14 8.69 4.68
CA TYR A 151 10.71 7.83 5.71
C TYR A 151 9.85 7.80 6.99
N THR A 152 9.36 6.61 7.34
CA THR A 152 8.66 6.35 8.59
C THR A 152 9.26 5.15 9.31
N LYS A 153 9.37 5.23 10.64
CA LYS A 153 9.82 4.13 11.49
C LYS A 153 8.64 3.55 12.26
N TYR A 154 8.43 2.25 12.12
CA TYR A 154 7.54 1.50 13.00
C TYR A 154 8.32 1.04 14.23
N PHE A 155 7.81 1.39 15.42
CA PHE A 155 8.33 0.89 16.69
C PHE A 155 7.23 0.09 17.37
N SER A 156 7.56 -1.13 17.81
CA SER A 156 6.68 -1.93 18.64
C SER A 156 7.44 -2.51 19.83
N THR A 157 6.70 -2.82 20.88
CA THR A 157 7.21 -3.48 22.08
C THR A 157 6.17 -4.47 22.55
N ASP A 158 6.60 -5.66 22.91
CA ASP A 158 5.77 -6.69 23.55
C ASP A 158 5.67 -6.48 25.08
N LYS A 159 6.48 -5.57 25.65
CA LYS A 159 6.52 -5.29 27.08
C LYS A 159 5.20 -4.74 27.63
N ILE A 160 4.44 -4.01 26.80
CA ILE A 160 3.17 -3.41 27.20
C ILE A 160 2.16 -3.64 26.07
N ILE A 161 1.17 -4.49 26.34
CA ILE A 161 0.07 -4.77 25.43
C ILE A 161 -1.16 -4.02 25.93
N PHE A 162 -1.81 -3.30 25.03
CA PHE A 162 -3.11 -2.67 25.28
C PHE A 162 -4.24 -3.52 24.70
N LEU A 163 -5.23 -3.79 25.53
CA LEU A 163 -6.51 -4.40 25.15
C LEU A 163 -7.61 -3.34 25.25
N ARG A 164 -8.77 -3.59 24.63
CA ARG A 164 -9.93 -2.69 24.70
C ARG A 164 -11.07 -3.35 25.48
N ASP A 165 -11.68 -2.62 26.41
CA ASP A 165 -12.96 -2.98 27.02
C ASP A 165 -13.96 -1.82 26.89
N ASN A 166 -15.10 -1.92 27.57
CA ASN A 166 -16.17 -0.93 27.56
C ASN A 166 -15.79 0.44 28.18
N ARG A 167 -14.68 0.53 28.93
CA ARG A 167 -14.17 1.80 29.49
C ARG A 167 -13.06 2.42 28.64
N GLY A 168 -12.38 1.63 27.82
CA GLY A 168 -11.34 2.13 26.90
C GLY A 168 -10.18 1.16 26.70
N LEU A 169 -9.06 1.70 26.21
CA LEU A 169 -7.81 0.95 26.10
C LEU A 169 -7.17 0.79 27.48
N TYR A 170 -6.71 -0.41 27.81
CA TYR A 170 -6.06 -0.72 29.08
C TYR A 170 -4.92 -1.71 28.93
N THR A 171 -3.97 -1.67 29.86
CA THR A 171 -2.94 -2.69 30.02
C THR A 171 -3.01 -3.28 31.44
N SER A 172 -2.46 -4.47 31.63
CA SER A 172 -2.39 -5.14 32.92
C SER A 172 -0.94 -5.22 33.36
N ILE A 173 -0.60 -4.57 34.47
CA ILE A 173 0.74 -4.66 35.07
C ILE A 173 0.58 -5.41 36.40
N GLY A 174 1.08 -6.65 36.45
CA GLY A 174 0.72 -7.60 37.51
C GLY A 174 -0.77 -7.92 37.48
N ASN A 175 -1.43 -7.83 38.64
CA ASN A 175 -2.87 -8.10 38.78
C ASN A 175 -3.74 -6.83 38.78
N ARG A 176 -3.22 -5.70 38.27
CA ARG A 176 -3.97 -4.43 38.20
C ARG A 176 -4.11 -3.92 36.77
N LYS A 177 -5.32 -3.44 36.44
CA LYS A 177 -5.63 -2.78 35.18
C LYS A 177 -5.31 -1.30 35.25
N TYR A 178 -4.66 -0.80 34.21
CA TYR A 178 -4.34 0.61 34.00
C TYR A 178 -4.95 1.05 32.67
N TYR A 179 -5.79 2.07 32.69
CA TYR A 179 -6.43 2.60 31.49
C TYR A 179 -5.56 3.68 30.86
N LEU A 180 -5.43 3.63 29.53
CA LEU A 180 -4.73 4.64 28.76
C LEU A 180 -5.55 5.93 28.80
N ASN A 181 -4.96 6.98 29.36
CA ASN A 181 -5.62 8.28 29.46
C ASN A 181 -5.43 9.09 28.17
N LYS A 182 -4.18 9.26 27.73
CA LYS A 182 -3.81 10.11 26.58
C LYS A 182 -2.58 9.58 25.86
N ILE A 183 -2.49 9.88 24.56
CA ILE A 183 -1.28 9.72 23.74
C ILE A 183 -0.87 11.11 23.29
N ASN A 184 0.32 11.57 23.68
CA ASN A 184 0.85 12.90 23.31
C ASN A 184 -0.11 14.08 23.58
N GLY A 185 -0.94 13.97 24.63
CA GLY A 185 -1.91 15.00 25.00
C GLY A 185 -3.31 14.83 24.38
N GLU A 186 -3.47 13.92 23.43
CA GLU A 186 -4.71 13.62 22.72
C GLU A 186 -5.39 12.36 23.25
N MET A 187 -6.70 12.25 23.03
CA MET A 187 -7.46 11.06 23.41
C MET A 187 -7.09 9.87 22.50
N PRO A 188 -6.91 8.67 23.06
CA PRO A 188 -6.48 7.48 22.33
C PRO A 188 -7.61 6.74 21.59
#